data_AF-A0A8J4BHB6-F1
#
_entry.id   AF-A0A8J4BHB6-F1
#
_cell.length_a   1.000
_cell.length_b   1.000
_cell.length_c   1.000
_cell.angle_alpha   90.00
_cell.angle_beta   90.00
_cell.angle_gamma   90.00
#
_symmetry.space_group_name_H-M   'P 1'
#
loop_
_entity.id
_entity.type
_entity.pdbx_description
1 polymer ?
#
loop_
_entity_poly.entity_id
_entity_poly.type
_entity_poly.pdbx_seq_one_letter_code
_entity_poly.pdbx_strand_id
1 'polypeptide(L)'
;MAGRPPQHSALRRAFGAVFDWAMGKKAVGKDAAGNVYYRWFEGSGAERVERREVQWATAYMYYDPKDIPSEWRMWLRKQREEPPTDEEMQQNTVKQAALKSRVAALEETERLRRLRQQAVGSPDQHVGPQPDVARFLQQMRTSKTGGAPAGAAGERQDQRAADGSPASPSPSSDFKPETWQPGS
;
A
#
# COMPACT_ATOMS: atom_id res chain seq x y z
N MET A 1 -28.75 28.64 35.99
CA MET A 1 -29.59 28.00 34.97
C MET A 1 -28.76 26.94 34.24
N ALA A 2 -28.72 25.71 34.76
CA ALA A 2 -27.89 24.64 34.21
C ALA A 2 -28.70 23.81 33.19
N GLY A 3 -28.25 23.80 31.93
CA GLY A 3 -28.85 23.01 30.85
C GLY A 3 -28.50 21.52 31.00
N ARG A 4 -29.53 20.69 31.13
CA ARG A 4 -29.46 19.23 31.22
C ARG A 4 -28.99 18.63 29.88
N PRO A 5 -28.01 17.71 29.83
CA PRO A 5 -27.61 17.09 28.57
C PRO A 5 -28.69 16.13 28.05
N PRO A 6 -28.91 16.03 26.72
CA PRO A 6 -29.93 15.18 26.12
C PRO A 6 -29.59 13.70 26.31
N GLN A 7 -30.45 12.99 27.05
CA GLN A 7 -30.37 11.54 27.22
C GLN A 7 -31.09 10.84 26.07
N HIS A 8 -30.35 10.36 25.06
CA HIS A 8 -30.89 9.44 24.06
C HIS A 8 -29.87 8.36 23.70
N SER A 9 -29.65 7.35 24.55
CA SER A 9 -28.80 6.19 24.15
C SER A 9 -29.00 4.87 24.89
N ALA A 10 -30.19 4.56 25.41
CA ALA A 10 -30.42 3.25 26.07
C ALA A 10 -31.48 2.39 25.36
N LEU A 11 -32.63 2.96 25.00
CA LEU A 11 -33.79 2.17 24.56
C LEU A 11 -33.72 1.66 23.11
N ARG A 12 -32.83 2.19 22.26
CA ARG A 12 -32.65 1.71 20.87
C ARG A 12 -31.67 0.54 20.72
N ARG A 13 -30.78 0.31 21.69
CA ARG A 13 -29.81 -0.80 21.65
C ARG A 13 -30.43 -2.15 21.99
N ALA A 14 -31.44 -2.17 22.86
CA ALA A 14 -32.10 -3.40 23.29
C ALA A 14 -32.95 -4.04 22.17
N PHE A 15 -33.63 -3.25 21.34
CA PHE A 15 -34.42 -3.78 20.22
C PHE A 15 -33.57 -4.31 19.05
N GLY A 16 -32.40 -3.70 18.77
CA GLY A 16 -31.49 -4.17 17.73
C GLY A 16 -30.86 -5.53 18.07
N ALA A 17 -30.41 -5.72 19.32
CA ALA A 17 -29.77 -6.96 19.75
C ALA A 17 -30.72 -8.18 19.72
N VAL A 18 -32.01 -7.99 20.05
CA VAL A 18 -33.01 -9.07 20.01
C VAL A 18 -33.38 -9.44 18.57
N PHE A 19 -33.42 -8.46 17.66
CA PHE A 19 -33.68 -8.69 16.23
C PHE A 19 -32.47 -9.30 15.51
N ASP A 20 -31.25 -8.89 15.86
CA ASP A 20 -30.00 -9.48 15.36
C ASP A 20 -29.86 -10.95 15.80
N TRP A 21 -30.23 -11.28 17.04
CA TRP A 21 -30.30 -12.65 17.52
C TRP A 21 -31.34 -13.49 16.75
N ALA A 22 -32.52 -12.94 16.48
CA ALA A 22 -33.56 -13.61 15.71
C ALA A 22 -33.18 -13.86 14.23
N MET A 23 -32.31 -13.04 13.64
CA MET A 23 -31.76 -13.22 12.29
C MET A 23 -30.45 -14.05 12.24
N GLY A 24 -29.95 -14.54 13.38
CA GLY A 24 -28.68 -15.27 13.42
C GLY A 24 -27.45 -14.40 13.10
N LYS A 25 -27.56 -13.07 13.24
CA LYS A 25 -26.45 -12.14 13.05
C LYS A 25 -25.51 -12.20 14.25
N LYS A 26 -24.27 -12.67 14.03
CA LYS A 26 -23.23 -12.69 15.05
C LYS A 26 -22.41 -11.40 14.97
N ALA A 27 -22.41 -10.62 16.05
CA ALA A 27 -21.47 -9.52 16.22
C ALA A 27 -20.05 -10.07 16.34
N VAL A 28 -19.15 -9.57 15.50
CA VAL A 28 -17.77 -10.08 15.36
C VAL A 28 -16.77 -9.16 16.04
N GLY A 29 -16.96 -7.84 15.96
CA GLY A 29 -16.09 -6.88 16.61
C GLY A 29 -16.57 -5.45 16.43
N LYS A 30 -15.80 -4.51 16.96
CA LYS A 30 -16.06 -3.07 16.89
C LYS A 30 -14.79 -2.30 16.55
N ASP A 31 -14.90 -1.23 15.78
CA ASP A 31 -13.76 -0.33 15.54
C ASP A 31 -13.68 0.80 16.58
N ALA A 32 -12.63 1.62 16.48
CA ALA A 32 -12.43 2.79 17.33
C ALA A 32 -13.49 3.89 17.12
N ALA A 33 -14.18 3.91 15.98
CA ALA A 33 -15.29 4.83 15.71
C ALA A 33 -16.63 4.34 16.31
N GLY A 34 -16.65 3.12 16.87
CA GLY A 34 -17.83 2.51 17.47
C GLY A 34 -18.71 1.73 16.49
N ASN A 35 -18.30 1.59 15.22
CA ASN A 35 -19.00 0.78 14.23
C ASN A 35 -18.93 -0.68 14.65
N VAL A 36 -20.04 -1.41 14.49
CA VAL A 36 -20.16 -2.82 14.87
C VAL A 36 -20.22 -3.67 13.62
N TYR A 37 -19.38 -4.70 13.57
CA TYR A 37 -19.29 -5.59 12.41
C TYR A 37 -20.01 -6.90 12.68
N TYR A 38 -20.83 -7.31 11.73
CA TYR A 38 -21.68 -8.49 11.82
C TYR A 38 -21.35 -9.49 10.73
N ARG A 39 -21.48 -10.77 11.08
CA ARG A 39 -21.43 -11.90 10.16
C ARG A 39 -22.65 -12.77 10.35
N TRP A 40 -23.29 -13.15 9.27
CA TRP A 40 -24.32 -14.19 9.26
C TRP A 40 -24.19 -15.06 8.03
N PHE A 41 -24.93 -16.16 8.02
CA PHE A 41 -25.00 -17.04 6.87
C PHE A 41 -26.44 -17.07 6.37
N GLU A 42 -26.59 -16.88 5.08
CA GLU A 42 -27.86 -16.96 4.38
C GLU A 42 -27.95 -18.29 3.63
N GLY A 43 -29.15 -18.88 3.59
CA GLY A 43 -29.40 -20.18 2.95
C GLY A 43 -29.23 -21.39 3.87
N SER A 44 -29.49 -22.58 3.31
CA SER A 44 -29.44 -23.86 4.01
C SER A 44 -28.67 -24.90 3.20
N GLY A 45 -27.90 -25.76 3.86
CA GLY A 45 -27.16 -26.85 3.21
C GLY A 45 -25.92 -26.38 2.44
N ALA A 46 -25.75 -26.86 1.21
CA ALA A 46 -24.58 -26.58 0.36
C ALA A 46 -24.55 -25.15 -0.22
N GLU A 47 -25.69 -24.45 -0.25
CA GLU A 47 -25.82 -23.07 -0.73
C GLU A 47 -25.72 -22.04 0.41
N ARG A 48 -24.91 -22.35 1.43
CA ARG A 48 -24.73 -21.47 2.58
C ARG A 48 -23.78 -20.34 2.21
N VAL A 49 -24.32 -19.13 2.01
CA VAL A 49 -23.53 -17.95 1.64
C VAL A 49 -23.26 -17.09 2.88
N GLU A 50 -21.99 -16.83 3.15
CA GLU A 50 -21.60 -15.90 4.20
C GLU A 50 -21.91 -14.45 3.79
N ARG A 51 -22.50 -13.68 4.70
CA ARG A 51 -22.75 -12.24 4.56
C ARG A 51 -22.04 -11.48 5.69
N ARG A 52 -21.50 -10.31 5.36
CA ARG A 52 -20.78 -9.43 6.28
C ARG A 52 -21.33 -8.02 6.14
N GLU A 53 -21.60 -7.36 7.25
CA GLU A 53 -22.21 -6.03 7.30
C GLU A 53 -21.55 -5.18 8.38
N VAL A 54 -21.56 -3.87 8.19
CA VAL A 54 -21.18 -2.89 9.20
C VAL A 54 -22.41 -2.10 9.63
N GLN A 55 -22.63 -2.04 10.93
CA GLN A 55 -23.58 -1.14 11.55
C GLN A 55 -22.84 0.09 12.05
N TRP A 56 -23.25 1.24 11.53
CA TRP A 56 -22.65 2.52 11.86
C TRP A 56 -23.03 2.97 13.28
N ALA A 57 -22.05 3.48 14.04
CA ALA A 57 -22.32 4.11 15.33
C ALA A 57 -23.13 5.41 15.20
N THR A 58 -22.86 6.15 14.13
CA THR A 58 -23.44 7.46 13.89
C THR A 58 -24.73 7.33 13.09
N ALA A 59 -25.81 7.98 13.56
CA ALA A 59 -27.12 7.94 12.93
C ALA A 59 -27.29 8.87 11.72
N TYR A 60 -26.25 9.62 11.34
CA TYR A 60 -26.33 10.61 10.27
C TYR A 60 -26.19 9.98 8.88
N MET A 61 -26.89 10.58 7.90
CA MET A 61 -27.02 10.14 6.50
C MET A 61 -25.73 10.19 5.67
N TYR A 62 -24.63 10.72 6.22
CA TYR A 62 -23.35 10.86 5.50
C TYR A 62 -22.39 9.76 5.94
N TYR A 63 -22.39 8.69 5.17
CA TYR A 63 -21.43 7.59 5.27
C TYR A 63 -20.31 7.80 4.24
N ASP A 64 -19.05 7.88 4.69
CA ASP A 64 -17.89 7.74 3.81
C ASP A 64 -17.26 6.34 3.97
N PRO A 65 -17.20 5.52 2.90
CA PRO A 65 -16.45 4.26 2.89
C PRO A 65 -15.00 4.36 3.34
N LYS A 66 -14.40 5.56 3.29
CA LYS A 66 -13.02 5.83 3.73
C LYS A 66 -12.85 5.80 5.25
N ASP A 67 -13.91 6.01 6.01
CA ASP A 67 -13.87 6.02 7.48
C ASP A 67 -13.69 4.61 8.07
N ILE A 68 -13.97 3.57 7.29
CA ILE A 68 -13.72 2.18 7.68
C ILE A 68 -12.21 1.94 7.74
N PRO A 69 -11.66 1.39 8.84
CA PRO A 69 -10.28 0.93 8.86
C PRO A 69 -9.99 -0.09 7.75
N SER A 70 -8.76 -0.09 7.24
CA SER A 70 -8.37 -0.93 6.09
C SER A 70 -8.66 -2.41 6.30
N GLU A 71 -8.44 -2.89 7.52
CA GLU A 71 -8.51 -4.29 7.93
C GLU A 71 -9.97 -4.75 7.93
N TRP A 72 -10.84 -3.93 8.53
CA TRP A 72 -12.28 -4.14 8.49
C TRP A 72 -12.84 -4.04 7.08
N ARG A 73 -12.29 -3.15 6.24
CA ARG A 73 -12.67 -3.06 4.82
C ARG A 73 -12.29 -4.33 4.03
N MET A 74 -11.10 -4.88 4.26
CA MET A 74 -10.67 -6.15 3.65
C MET A 74 -11.54 -7.32 4.10
N TRP A 75 -11.86 -7.38 5.40
CA TRP A 75 -12.76 -8.40 5.94
C TRP A 75 -14.18 -8.28 5.37
N LEU A 76 -14.76 -7.08 5.28
CA LEU A 76 -16.07 -6.86 4.65
C LEU A 76 -16.08 -7.30 3.18
N ARG A 77 -14.98 -7.07 2.45
CA ARG A 77 -14.80 -7.49 1.05
C ARG A 77 -14.48 -8.98 0.87
N LYS A 78 -14.48 -9.77 1.96
CA LYS A 78 -14.11 -11.19 1.95
C LYS A 78 -12.69 -11.46 1.43
N GLN A 79 -11.79 -10.49 1.54
CA GLN A 79 -10.37 -10.69 1.22
C GLN A 79 -9.61 -11.40 2.35
N ARG A 80 -10.18 -11.37 3.56
CA ARG A 80 -9.67 -12.07 4.75
C ARG A 80 -10.81 -12.87 5.37
N GLU A 81 -10.57 -14.10 5.80
CA GLU A 81 -11.60 -14.92 6.47
C GLU A 81 -11.83 -14.50 7.93
N GLU A 82 -10.73 -14.30 8.64
CA GLU A 82 -10.76 -13.92 10.05
C GLU A 82 -10.99 -12.41 10.21
N PRO A 83 -11.77 -11.99 11.21
CA PRO A 83 -11.89 -10.57 11.52
C PRO A 83 -10.55 -10.01 12.03
N PRO A 84 -10.34 -8.69 11.91
CA PRO A 84 -9.20 -8.03 12.52
C PRO A 84 -9.17 -8.22 14.05
N THR A 85 -7.98 -8.43 14.60
CA THR A 85 -7.78 -8.52 16.05
C THR A 85 -7.60 -7.13 16.65
N ASP A 86 -8.00 -6.93 17.91
CA ASP A 86 -7.84 -5.64 18.61
C ASP A 86 -6.37 -5.18 18.67
N GLU A 87 -5.42 -6.12 18.80
CA GLU A 87 -4.00 -5.83 18.77
C GLU A 87 -3.53 -5.31 17.40
N GLU A 88 -4.01 -5.90 16.30
CA GLU A 88 -3.69 -5.45 14.94
C GLU A 88 -4.21 -4.03 14.72
N MET A 89 -5.42 -3.74 15.20
CA MET A 89 -6.02 -2.42 15.16
C MET A 89 -5.14 -1.39 15.89
N GLN A 90 -4.68 -1.71 17.09
CA GLN A 90 -3.78 -0.83 17.84
C GLN A 90 -2.46 -0.60 17.10
N GLN A 91 -1.81 -1.66 16.62
CA GLN A 91 -0.56 -1.53 15.86
C GLN A 91 -0.73 -0.64 14.62
N ASN A 92 -1.85 -0.72 13.92
CA ASN A 92 -2.09 0.09 12.75
C ASN A 92 -2.36 1.55 13.10
N THR A 93 -3.03 1.85 14.22
CA THR A 93 -3.13 3.25 14.69
C THR A 93 -1.77 3.86 15.00
N VAL A 94 -0.87 3.10 15.64
CA VAL A 94 0.51 3.53 15.93
C VAL A 94 1.29 3.78 14.64
N LYS A 95 1.21 2.85 13.68
CA LYS A 95 1.85 3.01 12.36
C LYS A 95 1.32 4.25 11.63
N GLN A 96 0.01 4.46 11.61
CA GLN A 96 -0.60 5.63 10.98
C GLN A 96 -0.13 6.93 11.64
N ALA A 97 -0.04 6.97 12.97
CA ALA A 97 0.47 8.13 13.70
C ALA A 97 1.94 8.41 13.34
N ALA A 98 2.78 7.38 13.30
CA ALA A 98 4.20 7.50 12.92
C ALA A 98 4.39 7.93 11.46
N LEU A 99 3.53 7.47 10.55
CA LEU A 99 3.57 7.90 9.14
C LEU A 99 3.16 9.37 9.02
N LYS A 100 2.10 9.80 9.72
CA LYS A 100 1.67 11.21 9.70
C LYS A 100 2.77 12.16 10.17
N SER A 101 3.51 11.81 11.21
CA SER A 101 4.63 12.65 11.68
C SER A 101 5.79 12.71 10.69
N ARG A 102 6.13 11.58 10.06
CA ARG A 102 7.16 11.54 9.00
C ARG A 102 6.76 12.36 7.77
N VAL A 103 5.49 12.26 7.35
CA VAL A 103 4.97 13.04 6.22
C VAL A 103 5.03 14.53 6.53
N ALA A 104 4.61 14.96 7.72
CA ALA A 104 4.69 16.36 8.11
C ALA A 104 6.13 16.92 8.07
N ALA A 105 7.10 16.14 8.55
CA ALA A 105 8.52 16.52 8.50
C ALA A 105 9.04 16.62 7.05
N LEU A 106 8.63 15.71 6.17
CA LEU A 106 8.99 15.76 4.74
C LEU A 106 8.32 16.95 4.03
N GLU A 107 7.06 17.23 4.33
CA GLU A 107 6.35 18.38 3.77
C GLU A 107 7.00 19.70 4.20
N GLU A 108 7.47 19.81 5.43
CA GLU A 108 8.19 21.00 5.92
C GLU A 108 9.54 21.19 5.22
N THR A 109 10.34 20.12 5.13
CA THR A 109 11.64 20.18 4.44
C THR A 109 11.49 20.50 2.95
N GLU A 110 10.50 19.89 2.29
CA GLU A 110 10.16 20.18 0.89
C GLU A 110 9.64 21.62 0.71
N ARG A 111 8.84 22.13 1.64
CA ARG A 111 8.38 23.52 1.63
C ARG A 111 9.55 24.50 1.73
N LEU A 112 10.49 24.26 2.65
CA LEU A 112 11.70 25.09 2.79
C LEU A 112 12.58 25.01 1.54
N ARG A 113 12.74 23.81 0.96
CA ARG A 113 13.47 23.63 -0.31
C ARG A 113 12.86 24.45 -1.43
N ARG A 114 11.53 24.42 -1.59
CA ARG A 114 10.81 25.21 -2.61
C ARG A 114 10.99 26.70 -2.41
N LEU A 115 10.91 27.20 -1.17
CA LEU A 115 11.15 28.61 -0.87
C LEU A 115 12.60 29.02 -1.20
N ARG A 116 13.59 28.18 -0.87
CA ARG A 116 14.99 28.44 -1.21
C ARG A 116 15.20 28.50 -2.73
N GLN A 117 14.58 27.60 -3.49
CA GLN A 117 14.66 27.62 -4.95
C GLN A 117 14.00 28.86 -5.55
N GLN A 118 12.89 29.33 -4.99
CA GLN A 118 12.24 30.57 -5.41
C GLN A 118 13.08 31.81 -5.06
N ALA A 119 13.71 31.82 -3.88
CA ALA A 119 14.51 32.95 -3.40
C ALA A 119 15.87 33.07 -4.12
N VAL A 120 16.49 31.95 -4.51
CA VAL A 120 17.77 31.94 -5.24
C VAL A 120 17.58 32.32 -6.73
N GLY A 121 16.34 32.51 -7.18
CA GLY A 121 16.00 32.59 -8.60
C GLY A 121 16.14 31.21 -9.24
N SER A 122 15.23 30.84 -10.13
CA SER A 122 15.38 29.61 -10.92
C SER A 122 16.81 29.56 -11.49
N PRO A 123 17.63 28.54 -11.16
CA PRO A 123 18.75 28.25 -12.03
C PRO A 123 18.12 27.82 -13.34
N ASP A 124 18.13 28.74 -14.28
CA ASP A 124 17.85 28.47 -15.67
C ASP A 124 18.63 27.20 -16.06
N GLN A 125 17.92 26.26 -16.67
CA GLN A 125 18.40 25.20 -17.54
C GLN A 125 19.87 24.74 -17.40
N HIS A 126 20.06 23.45 -17.11
CA HIS A 126 21.25 22.69 -17.53
C HIS A 126 22.62 23.27 -17.10
N VAL A 127 22.95 23.25 -15.80
CA VAL A 127 24.37 23.36 -15.35
C VAL A 127 24.90 21.97 -14.95
N GLY A 128 24.89 21.09 -15.94
CA GLY A 128 25.72 19.90 -16.07
C GLY A 128 26.02 19.77 -17.56
N PRO A 129 27.12 19.10 -17.98
CA PRO A 129 27.36 18.88 -19.40
C PRO A 129 26.08 18.27 -19.98
N GLN A 130 25.39 18.98 -20.89
CA GLN A 130 24.20 18.42 -21.50
C GLN A 130 24.62 17.05 -22.07
N PRO A 131 23.88 15.97 -21.79
CA PRO A 131 24.06 14.77 -22.58
C PRO A 131 23.79 15.20 -24.02
N ASP A 132 24.82 15.15 -24.86
CA ASP A 132 24.75 15.57 -26.25
C ASP A 132 23.70 14.69 -26.95
N VAL A 133 22.49 15.21 -27.00
CA VAL A 133 21.31 14.55 -27.58
C VAL A 133 21.54 14.25 -29.06
N ALA A 134 22.37 15.05 -29.74
CA ALA A 134 22.76 14.77 -31.12
C ALA A 134 23.66 13.54 -31.18
N ARG A 135 24.62 13.40 -30.25
CA ARG A 135 25.46 12.19 -30.13
C ARG A 135 24.62 10.95 -29.81
N PHE A 136 23.63 11.07 -28.93
CA PHE A 136 22.71 9.99 -28.59
C PHE A 136 21.86 9.56 -29.80
N LEU A 137 21.28 10.51 -30.53
CA LEU A 137 20.50 10.23 -31.75
C LEU A 137 21.35 9.67 -32.88
N GLN A 138 22.62 10.07 -32.98
CA GLN A 138 23.53 9.56 -34.00
C GLN A 138 23.91 8.10 -33.74
N GLN A 139 24.15 7.72 -32.48
CA GLN A 139 24.50 6.35 -32.10
C GLN A 139 23.35 5.36 -32.37
N MET A 140 22.10 5.79 -32.21
CA MET A 140 20.92 4.98 -32.55
C MET A 140 20.65 4.86 -34.06
N ARG A 141 21.20 5.77 -34.88
CA ARG A 141 21.10 5.67 -36.34
C ARG A 141 22.17 4.75 -36.92
N THR A 142 23.37 4.74 -36.34
CA THR A 142 24.46 3.85 -36.78
C THR A 142 24.18 2.37 -36.50
N SER A 143 23.38 2.04 -35.48
CA SER A 143 23.03 0.65 -35.15
C SER A 143 21.95 0.04 -36.05
N LYS A 144 21.29 0.83 -36.92
CA LYS A 144 20.23 0.34 -37.82
C LYS A 144 20.72 0.01 -39.24
N THR A 145 21.97 0.32 -39.58
CA THR A 145 22.53 0.05 -40.91
C THR A 145 23.93 -0.55 -40.81
N GLY A 146 24.04 -1.88 -40.89
CA GLY A 146 25.32 -2.56 -41.04
C GLY A 146 25.25 -4.05 -40.77
N GLY A 147 24.92 -4.83 -41.80
CA GLY A 147 25.12 -6.28 -41.81
C GLY A 147 26.60 -6.66 -41.79
N ALA A 148 26.89 -7.83 -41.20
CA ALA A 148 28.16 -8.56 -41.16
C ALA A 148 28.67 -8.97 -42.58
N PRO A 149 29.82 -9.66 -42.79
CA PRO A 149 30.74 -10.31 -41.82
C PRO A 149 32.25 -10.21 -42.15
N ALA A 150 33.12 -10.77 -41.28
CA ALA A 150 34.13 -11.81 -41.65
C ALA A 150 35.31 -11.91 -40.65
N GLY A 151 35.53 -13.14 -40.15
CA GLY A 151 36.84 -13.81 -40.12
C GLY A 151 37.85 -13.43 -39.03
N ALA A 152 38.12 -14.38 -38.11
CA ALA A 152 39.46 -14.97 -37.93
C ALA A 152 39.42 -16.08 -36.87
N ALA A 153 39.90 -17.26 -37.26
CA ALA A 153 40.14 -18.42 -36.43
C ALA A 153 41.44 -18.26 -35.63
N GLY A 154 41.53 -18.93 -34.47
CA GLY A 154 42.76 -19.08 -33.68
C GLY A 154 42.53 -19.98 -32.46
N GLU A 155 43.37 -21.00 -32.32
CA GLU A 155 43.18 -22.25 -31.58
C GLU A 155 43.50 -22.21 -30.06
N ARG A 156 42.74 -23.05 -29.33
CA ARG A 156 43.10 -24.01 -28.25
C ARG A 156 44.19 -23.66 -27.21
N GLN A 157 43.84 -23.77 -25.92
CA GLN A 157 44.41 -24.83 -25.06
C GLN A 157 43.65 -25.02 -23.75
N ASP A 158 43.39 -26.30 -23.46
CA ASP A 158 42.93 -26.87 -22.20
C ASP A 158 43.91 -26.60 -21.05
N GLN A 159 43.40 -26.44 -19.83
CA GLN A 159 43.99 -27.05 -18.64
C GLN A 159 42.97 -27.18 -17.51
N ARG A 160 42.90 -28.40 -16.98
CA ARG A 160 41.91 -28.92 -16.06
C ARG A 160 42.52 -29.08 -14.67
N ALA A 161 41.77 -28.65 -13.66
CA ALA A 161 41.73 -29.09 -12.26
C ALA A 161 42.94 -28.84 -11.34
N ALA A 162 42.71 -28.12 -10.23
CA ALA A 162 42.66 -28.72 -8.88
C ALA A 162 42.24 -27.70 -7.79
N ASP A 163 41.14 -28.05 -7.12
CA ASP A 163 40.91 -28.04 -5.66
C ASP A 163 40.67 -26.74 -4.84
N GLY A 164 39.65 -26.80 -3.96
CA GLY A 164 39.48 -25.86 -2.82
C GLY A 164 38.05 -25.33 -2.51
N SER A 165 37.25 -26.09 -1.75
CA SER A 165 36.13 -25.74 -0.82
C SER A 165 35.16 -24.54 -1.07
N PRO A 166 33.83 -24.72 -0.89
CA PRO A 166 32.85 -23.64 -1.02
C PRO A 166 32.73 -22.80 0.27
N ALA A 167 33.26 -21.57 0.26
CA ALA A 167 32.90 -20.55 1.23
C ALA A 167 31.64 -19.81 0.75
N SER A 168 30.67 -19.67 1.64
CA SER A 168 29.39 -18.97 1.40
C SER A 168 29.60 -17.51 0.94
N PRO A 169 29.00 -17.05 -0.17
CA PRO A 169 29.02 -15.62 -0.50
C PRO A 169 27.97 -14.87 0.32
N SER A 170 28.43 -13.94 1.15
CA SER A 170 27.61 -12.85 1.71
C SER A 170 27.00 -12.01 0.57
N PRO A 171 25.82 -11.38 0.76
CA PRO A 171 25.14 -10.66 -0.32
C PRO A 171 25.97 -9.45 -0.77
N SER A 172 26.42 -9.47 -2.02
CA SER A 172 27.18 -8.38 -2.64
C SER A 172 26.28 -7.16 -2.89
N SER A 173 26.89 -6.00 -2.74
CA SER A 173 26.36 -4.63 -2.84
C SER A 173 25.99 -4.18 -4.27
N ASP A 174 25.73 -5.09 -5.20
CA ASP A 174 25.50 -4.80 -6.62
C ASP A 174 24.03 -4.90 -7.06
N PHE A 175 23.10 -4.95 -6.11
CA PHE A 175 21.67 -4.95 -6.44
C PHE A 175 21.20 -3.54 -6.86
N LYS A 176 21.02 -3.34 -8.17
CA LYS A 176 20.34 -2.17 -8.76
C LYS A 176 18.95 -2.61 -9.26
N PRO A 177 17.84 -2.13 -8.67
CA PRO A 177 16.52 -2.44 -9.21
C PRO A 177 16.34 -1.73 -10.56
N GLU A 178 16.03 -2.49 -11.61
CA GLU A 178 15.72 -1.95 -12.93
C GLU A 178 14.50 -1.03 -12.89
N THR A 179 14.54 0.05 -13.68
CA THR A 179 13.45 0.99 -13.88
C THR A 179 12.30 0.32 -14.62
N TRP A 180 11.12 0.29 -14.02
CA TRP A 180 9.91 -0.25 -14.62
C TRP A 180 9.58 0.42 -15.97
N GLN A 181 9.40 -0.39 -17.02
CA GLN A 181 8.93 0.06 -18.33
C GLN A 181 7.47 -0.41 -18.54
N PRO A 182 6.50 0.50 -18.79
CA PRO A 182 5.15 0.09 -19.20
C PRO A 182 5.18 -0.56 -20.59
N GLY A 183 4.57 -1.73 -20.73
CA GLY A 183 4.43 -2.45 -22.00
C GLY A 183 3.57 -1.69 -23.02
N SER A 184 3.96 -1.80 -24.29
CA SER A 184 3.26 -1.23 -25.46
C SER A 184 2.00 -2.01 -25.85
#